data_AF-A0A317JP44-F1
#
_entry.id   AF-A0A317JP44-F1
#
_cell.length_a   1.000
_cell.length_b   1.000
_cell.length_c   1.000
_cell.angle_alpha   90.00
_cell.angle_beta   90.00
_cell.angle_gamma   90.00
#
_symmetry.space_group_name_H-M   'P 1'
#
loop_
_entity.id
_entity.type
_entity.pdbx_description
1 polymer ?
#
loop_
_entity_poly.entity_id
_entity_poly.type
_entity_poly.pdbx_seq_one_letter_code
_entity_poly.pdbx_strand_id
1 'polypeptide(L)'
;MKKLICLGSVLSIGILALAESYFAAEFMPMSVAEKKWGTLALDARQFKAGDLSKRAPMAVDIVKRSLYVGKSRKLVRQELGDPDSYFFSDTIYSYQIMPFPGEGKEN
;
A
#
# COMPACT_ATOMS: atom_id res chain seq x y z
N MET A 1 -12.18 -13.50 -65.57
CA MET A 1 -11.33 -12.36 -65.16
C MET A 1 -11.97 -11.64 -63.98
N LYS A 2 -11.35 -11.69 -62.80
CA LYS A 2 -11.24 -10.59 -61.81
C LYS A 2 -10.67 -11.20 -60.52
N LYS A 3 -9.41 -10.87 -60.25
CA LYS A 3 -8.66 -11.20 -59.04
C LYS A 3 -9.27 -10.38 -57.89
N LEU A 4 -9.66 -11.02 -56.81
CA LEU A 4 -9.98 -10.33 -55.56
C LEU A 4 -8.82 -10.58 -54.59
N ILE A 5 -8.05 -9.54 -54.35
CA ILE A 5 -6.86 -9.53 -53.51
C ILE A 5 -7.35 -9.44 -52.05
N CYS A 6 -7.18 -10.50 -51.27
CA CYS A 6 -7.33 -10.45 -49.82
C CYS A 6 -6.13 -9.69 -49.23
N LEU A 7 -6.23 -8.36 -49.17
CA LEU A 7 -5.43 -7.56 -48.25
C LEU A 7 -6.04 -7.74 -46.85
N GLY A 8 -5.54 -8.73 -46.11
CA GLY A 8 -6.05 -9.06 -44.78
C GLY A 8 -4.91 -9.19 -43.79
N SER A 9 -4.97 -8.34 -42.76
CA SER A 9 -4.31 -8.47 -41.45
C SER A 9 -2.77 -8.37 -41.38
N VAL A 10 -2.26 -7.13 -41.34
CA VAL A 10 -1.06 -6.79 -40.55
C VAL A 10 -1.39 -5.58 -39.70
N LEU A 11 -2.17 -5.78 -38.63
CA LEU A 11 -2.33 -4.75 -37.59
C LEU A 11 -2.83 -5.40 -36.29
N SER A 12 -1.99 -6.20 -35.65
CA SER A 12 -2.34 -6.79 -34.34
C SER A 12 -1.19 -6.83 -33.34
N ILE A 13 -0.13 -6.03 -33.54
CA ILE A 13 0.95 -5.90 -32.57
C ILE A 13 0.98 -4.44 -32.13
N GLY A 14 0.24 -4.10 -31.08
CA GLY A 14 0.26 -2.72 -30.56
C GLY A 14 -0.52 -2.42 -29.29
N ILE A 15 -1.08 -3.42 -28.60
CA ILE A 15 -1.94 -3.16 -27.41
C ILE A 15 -1.33 -3.71 -26.10
N LEU A 16 -0.13 -4.31 -26.11
CA LEU A 16 0.46 -4.93 -24.91
C LEU A 16 1.34 -4.00 -24.05
N ALA A 17 1.55 -2.73 -24.42
CA ALA A 17 2.52 -1.85 -23.75
C ALA A 17 1.93 -0.87 -22.70
N LEU A 18 0.63 -0.93 -22.38
CA LEU A 18 -0.04 0.06 -21.52
C LEU A 18 -0.38 -0.43 -20.09
N ALA A 19 0.14 -1.58 -19.66
CA ALA A 19 -0.19 -2.14 -18.33
C ALA A 19 0.83 -1.83 -17.22
N GLU A 20 2.07 -1.41 -17.55
CA GLU A 20 3.14 -1.26 -16.54
C GLU A 20 2.98 -0.02 -15.64
N SER A 21 2.16 0.96 -16.03
CA SER A 21 2.09 2.27 -15.38
C SER A 21 0.97 2.42 -14.34
N TYR A 22 0.18 1.38 -14.06
CA TYR A 22 -0.96 1.50 -13.13
C TYR A 22 -0.56 1.43 -11.63
N PHE A 23 0.62 0.89 -11.31
CA PHE A 23 1.06 0.65 -9.91
C PHE A 23 2.50 1.11 -9.61
N ALA A 24 3.00 2.12 -10.32
CA ALA A 24 4.34 2.66 -10.11
C ALA A 24 4.44 3.58 -8.87
N ALA A 25 3.83 3.20 -7.74
CA ALA A 25 4.02 3.91 -6.49
C ALA A 25 5.42 3.59 -5.94
N GLU A 26 6.29 4.59 -5.85
CA GLU A 26 7.59 4.43 -5.20
C GLU A 26 7.39 4.24 -3.69
N PHE A 27 7.85 3.10 -3.17
CA PHE A 27 7.83 2.84 -1.73
C PHE A 27 8.98 3.58 -1.03
N MET A 28 8.69 4.16 0.12
CA MET A 28 9.70 4.79 0.98
C MET A 28 10.75 3.74 1.41
N PRO A 29 12.06 4.02 1.28
CA PRO A 29 13.10 3.15 1.83
C PRO A 29 13.00 3.02 3.35
N MET A 30 13.32 1.84 3.89
CA MET A 30 13.24 1.57 5.34
C MET A 30 14.02 2.59 6.18
N SER A 31 15.23 2.96 5.76
CA SER A 31 16.06 3.95 6.45
C SER A 31 15.41 5.34 6.54
N VAL A 32 14.62 5.72 5.53
CA VAL A 32 13.86 6.98 5.53
C VAL A 32 12.68 6.88 6.50
N ALA A 33 12.01 5.74 6.55
CA ALA A 33 10.91 5.49 7.49
C ALA A 33 11.40 5.54 8.95
N GLU A 34 12.53 4.89 9.26
CA GLU A 34 13.17 4.93 10.58
C GLU A 34 13.55 6.35 10.99
N LYS A 35 14.13 7.14 10.07
CA LYS A 35 14.47 8.54 10.35
C LYS A 35 13.23 9.42 10.57
N LYS A 36 12.16 9.15 9.81
CA LYS A 36 10.93 9.97 9.83
C LYS A 36 10.07 9.69 11.06
N TRP A 37 9.88 8.43 11.40
CA TRP A 37 8.92 8.00 12.42
C TRP A 37 9.57 7.40 13.66
N GLY A 38 10.87 7.13 13.63
CA GLY A 38 11.55 6.37 14.67
C GLY A 38 11.26 4.88 14.58
N THR A 39 11.75 4.14 15.58
CA THR A 39 11.51 2.71 15.73
C THR A 39 11.15 2.42 17.17
N LEU A 40 10.03 1.73 17.37
CA LEU A 40 9.57 1.28 18.68
C LEU A 40 9.10 -0.16 18.55
N ALA A 41 9.51 -1.03 19.47
CA ALA A 41 9.06 -2.42 19.45
C ALA A 41 7.53 -2.48 19.51
N LEU A 42 6.92 -3.38 18.71
CA LEU A 42 5.48 -3.51 18.69
C LEU A 42 4.91 -3.89 20.07
N ASP A 43 4.06 -3.03 20.61
CA ASP A 43 3.08 -3.37 21.65
C ASP A 43 1.69 -3.34 21.01
N ALA A 44 1.08 -4.50 20.79
CA ALA A 44 -0.21 -4.61 20.11
C ALA A 44 -1.36 -3.87 20.84
N ARG A 45 -1.31 -3.73 22.17
CA ARG A 45 -2.34 -2.98 22.90
C ARG A 45 -2.17 -1.49 22.66
N GLN A 46 -0.94 -0.99 22.73
CA GLN A 46 -0.64 0.41 22.48
C GLN A 46 -0.80 0.77 21.00
N PHE A 47 -0.50 -0.13 20.08
CA PHE A 47 -0.73 0.07 18.65
C PHE A 47 -2.21 0.30 18.39
N LYS A 48 -3.08 -0.58 18.90
CA LYS A 48 -4.53 -0.46 18.75
C LYS A 48 -5.11 0.81 19.37
N ALA A 49 -4.70 1.13 20.59
CA ALA A 49 -5.27 2.27 21.33
C ALA A 49 -4.56 3.60 21.02
N GLY A 50 -3.38 3.56 20.41
CA GLY A 50 -2.51 4.71 20.22
C GLY A 50 -2.95 5.58 19.05
N ASP A 51 -2.62 6.86 19.13
CA ASP A 51 -2.68 7.78 18.01
C ASP A 51 -1.54 7.53 17.00
N LEU A 52 -1.53 8.34 15.94
CA LEU A 52 -0.55 8.26 14.87
C LEU A 52 0.91 8.31 15.37
N SER A 53 1.20 9.15 16.38
CA SER A 53 2.54 9.35 16.90
C SER A 53 3.07 8.11 17.61
N LYS A 54 2.17 7.31 18.20
CA LYS A 54 2.49 6.03 18.85
C LYS A 54 2.55 4.87 17.85
N ARG A 55 1.62 4.85 16.89
CA ARG A 55 1.52 3.79 15.87
C ARG A 55 2.69 3.83 14.89
N ALA A 56 3.11 5.02 14.46
CA ALA A 56 4.10 5.18 13.40
C ALA A 56 5.45 4.47 13.67
N PRO A 57 6.14 4.69 14.80
CA PRO A 57 7.39 4.00 15.10
C PRO A 57 7.22 2.48 15.28
N MET A 58 6.04 2.01 15.71
CA MET A 58 5.74 0.57 15.81
C MET A 58 5.48 -0.07 14.45
N ALA A 59 4.87 0.66 13.51
CA ALA A 59 4.69 0.19 12.15
C ALA A 59 6.02 -0.02 11.43
N VAL A 60 7.01 0.84 11.72
CA VAL A 60 8.39 0.64 11.25
C VAL A 60 8.94 -0.69 11.77
N ASP A 61 8.78 -1.01 13.06
CA ASP A 61 9.20 -2.30 13.63
C ASP A 61 8.48 -3.50 12.98
N ILE A 62 7.18 -3.38 12.74
CA ILE A 62 6.37 -4.40 12.06
C ILE A 62 6.96 -4.73 10.68
N VAL A 63 7.22 -3.71 9.85
CA VAL A 63 7.71 -3.91 8.49
C VAL A 63 9.16 -4.39 8.50
N LYS A 64 10.01 -3.78 9.33
CA LYS A 64 11.42 -4.15 9.45
C LYS A 64 11.63 -5.60 9.84
N ARG A 65 10.81 -6.12 10.76
CA ARG A 65 10.91 -7.50 11.27
C ARG A 65 9.98 -8.46 10.54
N SER A 66 9.20 -7.99 9.56
CA SER A 66 8.24 -8.80 8.82
C SER A 66 7.26 -9.58 9.71
N LEU A 67 6.83 -8.99 10.84
CA LEU A 67 6.13 -9.72 11.93
C LEU A 67 4.85 -10.44 11.48
N TYR A 68 4.17 -9.87 10.48
CA TYR A 68 2.88 -10.38 9.99
C TYR A 68 2.93 -10.97 8.58
N VAL A 69 4.13 -11.13 8.00
CA VAL A 69 4.28 -11.78 6.70
C VAL A 69 3.82 -13.24 6.80
N GLY A 70 2.91 -13.65 5.91
CA GLY A 70 2.31 -14.98 5.90
C GLY A 70 1.23 -15.23 6.96
N LYS A 71 0.87 -14.23 7.77
CA LYS A 71 -0.22 -14.35 8.75
C LYS A 71 -1.59 -14.09 8.12
N SER A 72 -2.63 -14.69 8.71
CA SER A 72 -3.99 -14.50 8.22
C SER A 72 -4.49 -13.08 8.52
N ARG A 73 -5.30 -12.53 7.61
CA ARG A 73 -5.93 -11.21 7.80
C ARG A 73 -6.71 -11.11 9.12
N LYS A 74 -7.36 -12.20 9.53
CA LYS A 74 -8.09 -12.27 10.80
C LYS A 74 -7.16 -12.05 11.99
N LEU A 75 -6.00 -12.70 12.01
CA LEU A 75 -5.01 -12.53 13.08
C LEU A 75 -4.47 -11.09 13.11
N VAL A 76 -4.12 -10.55 11.94
CA VAL A 76 -3.58 -9.18 11.84
C VAL A 76 -4.57 -8.16 12.40
N ARG A 77 -5.87 -8.26 12.06
CA ARG A 77 -6.90 -7.36 12.61
C ARG A 77 -7.13 -7.56 14.11
N GLN A 78 -7.07 -8.79 14.61
CA GLN A 78 -7.18 -9.05 16.05
C GLN A 78 -6.05 -8.39 16.84
N GLU A 79 -4.84 -8.37 16.28
CA GLU A 79 -3.66 -7.83 16.95
C GLU A 79 -3.49 -6.32 16.75
N LEU A 80 -3.67 -5.81 15.53
CA LEU A 80 -3.39 -4.42 15.16
C LEU A 80 -4.62 -3.52 15.10
N GLY A 81 -5.82 -4.12 15.11
CA GLY A 81 -7.08 -3.40 14.90
C GLY A 81 -7.44 -3.30 13.42
N ASP A 82 -8.58 -2.67 13.15
CA ASP A 82 -9.02 -2.42 11.79
C ASP A 82 -8.12 -1.37 11.11
N PRO A 83 -7.87 -1.50 9.79
CA PRO A 83 -7.05 -0.55 9.06
C PRO A 83 -7.73 0.83 8.98
N ASP A 84 -6.94 1.89 9.15
CA ASP A 84 -7.43 3.27 9.10
C ASP A 84 -7.65 3.79 7.66
N SER A 85 -7.13 3.09 6.64
CA SER A 85 -7.38 3.40 5.23
C SER A 85 -7.13 2.20 4.30
N TYR A 86 -7.40 2.39 3.00
CA TYR A 86 -7.11 1.43 1.94
C TYR A 86 -6.23 2.11 0.88
N PHE A 87 -5.03 1.58 0.68
CA PHE A 87 -4.13 2.03 -0.39
C PHE A 87 -4.53 1.32 -1.69
N PHE A 88 -5.58 1.82 -2.34
CA PHE A 88 -6.02 1.46 -3.70
C PHE A 88 -5.88 -0.01 -4.09
N SER A 89 -6.64 -0.88 -3.43
CA SER A 89 -6.93 -2.22 -3.94
C SER A 89 -7.94 -2.91 -3.04
N ASP A 90 -9.03 -3.39 -3.63
CA ASP A 90 -10.00 -4.28 -2.95
C ASP A 90 -9.36 -5.62 -2.50
N THR A 91 -8.09 -5.86 -2.88
CA THR A 91 -7.36 -7.11 -2.65
C THR A 91 -6.10 -6.97 -1.79
N ILE A 92 -5.53 -5.77 -1.58
CA ILE A 92 -4.29 -5.58 -0.79
C ILE A 92 -4.55 -4.65 0.41
N TYR A 93 -4.63 -5.24 1.60
CA TYR A 93 -4.75 -4.49 2.84
C TYR A 93 -3.41 -3.88 3.23
N SER A 94 -3.38 -2.58 3.45
CA SER A 94 -2.23 -1.87 4.03
C SER A 94 -2.73 -0.94 5.13
N TYR A 95 -1.92 -0.77 6.17
CA TYR A 95 -2.16 0.25 7.19
C TYR A 95 -1.50 1.54 6.71
N GLN A 96 -2.27 2.61 6.52
CA GLN A 96 -1.73 3.93 6.21
C GLN A 96 -1.75 4.79 7.47
N ILE A 97 -0.59 5.28 7.85
CA ILE A 97 -0.40 6.26 8.91
C ILE A 97 -0.65 7.63 8.25
N MET A 98 -1.89 8.12 8.25
CA MET A 98 -2.22 9.48 7.80
C MET A 98 -2.65 10.38 8.97
N PRO A 99 -2.23 11.65 9.02
CA PRO A 99 -2.99 12.68 9.73
C PRO A 99 -4.32 12.90 8.99
N PHE A 100 -5.41 13.08 9.74
CA PHE A 100 -6.74 13.32 9.21
C PHE A 100 -6.74 14.59 8.34
N PRO A 101 -7.14 14.55 7.05
CA PRO A 101 -7.29 15.77 6.26
C PRO A 101 -8.56 16.49 6.73
N GLY A 102 -8.43 17.35 7.75
CA GLY A 102 -9.55 18.07 8.32
C GLY A 102 -9.24 19.14 9.38
N GLU A 103 -8.07 19.14 10.03
CA GLU A 103 -7.69 20.24 10.94
C GLU A 103 -6.85 21.28 10.20
N GLY A 104 -7.52 22.05 9.36
CA GLY A 104 -6.89 23.08 8.53
C GLY A 104 -7.87 23.72 7.56
N LYS A 105 -8.99 24.25 8.07
CA LYS A 105 -9.77 25.27 7.37
C LYS A 105 -9.91 26.49 8.28
N GLU A 106 -9.19 27.54 7.87
CA GLU A 106 -9.47 28.98 7.98
C GLU A 106 -10.23 29.48 9.23
N ASN A 107 -9.52 30.26 10.05
CA ASN A 107 -10.05 31.50 10.63
C ASN A 107 -9.21 32.66 10.09
#